data_AF-A0A164H5D3-F1
#
_entry.id   AF-A0A164H5D3-F1
#
_cell.length_a   1.000
_cell.length_b   1.000
_cell.length_c   1.000
_cell.angle_alpha   90.00
_cell.angle_beta   90.00
_cell.angle_gamma   90.00
#
_symmetry.space_group_name_H-M   'P 1'
#
loop_
_entity.id
_entity.type
_entity.pdbx_description
1 polymer ?
#
loop_
_entity_poly.entity_id
_entity_poly.type
_entity_poly.pdbx_seq_one_letter_code
_entity_poly.pdbx_strand_id
1 'polypeptide(L)'
;MNENVNNIQRQVSKIAGRIDTYRPEVRENLDPLNELPLSTLEDLVVFQNALTVDERKRESLARFVKNIGGATESESVKRAWKEVVSVNVRALCNWYGVKRGTMQKHKLKKSPIVLAVWDKLRRNTACCHSTDSALQCETIKAFSRSAEETRRNAARAAALTKRKNAENIEDN
;
A
#
# COMPACT_ATOMS: atom_id res chain seq x y z
N MET A 1 41.56 -18.51 -39.76
CA MET A 1 40.92 -18.79 -38.46
C MET A 1 40.10 -17.62 -37.87
N ASN A 2 40.02 -16.43 -38.51
CA ASN A 2 39.36 -15.26 -37.92
C ASN A 2 37.89 -15.03 -38.35
N GLU A 3 37.46 -15.58 -39.49
CA GLU A 3 36.10 -15.36 -39.99
C GLU A 3 35.03 -16.01 -39.11
N ASN A 4 35.33 -17.18 -38.56
CA ASN A 4 34.38 -17.91 -37.72
C ASN A 4 34.15 -17.21 -36.37
N VAL A 5 35.21 -16.62 -35.79
CA VAL A 5 35.14 -15.85 -34.54
C VAL A 5 34.32 -14.57 -34.73
N ASN A 6 34.53 -13.86 -35.85
CA ASN A 6 33.77 -12.66 -36.19
C ASN A 6 32.28 -12.95 -36.41
N ASN A 7 31.97 -14.10 -37.03
CA ASN A 7 30.58 -14.53 -37.23
C ASN A 7 29.88 -14.85 -35.90
N ILE A 8 30.58 -15.54 -34.99
CA ILE A 8 30.07 -15.85 -33.65
C ILE A 8 29.81 -14.56 -32.86
N GLN A 9 30.75 -13.60 -32.86
CA GLN A 9 30.57 -12.32 -32.17
C GLN A 9 29.35 -11.56 -32.70
N ARG A 10 29.14 -11.56 -34.03
CA ARG A 10 27.98 -10.91 -34.66
C ARG A 10 26.66 -11.58 -34.26
N GLN A 11 26.63 -12.91 -34.14
CA GLN A 11 25.46 -13.62 -33.66
C GLN A 11 25.18 -13.34 -32.17
N VAL A 12 26.22 -13.31 -31.33
CA VAL A 12 26.11 -12.97 -29.90
C VAL A 12 25.57 -11.55 -29.71
N SER A 13 26.07 -10.55 -30.45
CA SER A 13 25.55 -9.18 -30.37
C SER A 13 24.09 -9.06 -30.81
N LYS A 14 23.67 -9.83 -31.83
CA LYS A 14 22.26 -9.88 -32.24
C LYS A 14 21.37 -10.54 -31.20
N ILE A 15 21.85 -11.60 -30.54
CA ILE A 15 21.12 -12.27 -29.46
C ILE A 15 21.04 -11.36 -28.23
N ALA A 16 22.13 -10.71 -27.84
CA ALA A 16 22.16 -9.74 -26.75
C ALA A 16 21.18 -8.58 -26.98
N GLY A 17 21.20 -7.98 -28.18
CA GLY A 17 20.23 -6.93 -28.54
C GLY A 17 18.78 -7.42 -28.57
N ARG A 18 18.55 -8.70 -28.92
CA ARG A 18 17.22 -9.34 -28.84
C ARG A 18 16.79 -9.64 -27.40
N ILE A 19 17.72 -9.95 -26.49
CA ILE A 19 17.45 -10.13 -25.06
C ILE A 19 17.10 -8.79 -24.42
N ASP A 20 17.79 -7.70 -24.77
CA ASP A 20 17.48 -6.35 -24.29
C ASP A 20 16.10 -5.85 -24.76
N THR A 21 15.62 -6.36 -25.91
CA THR A 21 14.24 -6.12 -26.40
C THR A 21 13.22 -7.15 -25.92
N TYR A 22 13.67 -8.25 -25.31
CA TYR A 22 12.78 -9.25 -24.72
C TYR A 22 12.38 -8.83 -23.31
N ARG A 23 11.48 -7.85 -23.23
CA ARG A 23 10.62 -7.71 -22.05
C ARG A 23 9.75 -8.95 -21.99
N PRO A 24 9.83 -9.81 -20.95
CA PRO A 24 8.93 -10.94 -20.87
C PRO A 24 7.50 -10.41 -20.63
N GLU A 25 6.71 -10.31 -21.71
CA GLU A 25 5.29 -9.94 -21.72
C GLU A 25 4.38 -11.05 -21.16
N VAL A 26 4.93 -12.12 -20.59
CA VAL A 26 4.17 -13.19 -19.95
C VAL A 26 4.89 -13.66 -18.69
N ARG A 27 4.86 -12.82 -17.65
CA ARG A 27 4.67 -13.36 -16.30
C ARG A 27 3.16 -13.36 -16.09
N GLU A 28 2.62 -14.40 -15.47
CA GLU A 28 1.35 -14.29 -14.77
C GLU A 28 1.50 -13.13 -13.75
N ASN A 29 1.24 -11.91 -14.22
CA ASN A 29 1.38 -10.68 -13.48
C ASN A 29 0.15 -10.56 -12.59
N LEU A 30 0.09 -11.38 -11.55
CA LEU A 30 -0.54 -10.91 -10.32
C LEU A 30 0.30 -9.72 -9.89
N ASP A 31 -0.18 -8.50 -10.20
CA ASP A 31 0.43 -7.28 -9.69
C ASP A 31 0.59 -7.48 -8.17
N PRO A 32 1.81 -7.39 -7.60
CA PRO A 32 2.03 -7.59 -6.16
C PRO A 32 1.19 -6.67 -5.26
N LEU A 33 0.49 -5.71 -5.87
CA LEU A 33 -0.39 -4.71 -5.27
C LEU A 33 -1.88 -4.86 -5.62
N ASN A 34 -2.28 -5.86 -6.41
CA ASN A 34 -3.71 -6.15 -6.67
C ASN A 34 -4.50 -6.45 -5.37
N GLU A 35 -3.79 -6.69 -4.26
CA GLU A 35 -4.32 -6.97 -2.93
C GLU A 35 -4.49 -5.70 -2.07
N LEU A 36 -4.19 -4.51 -2.62
CA LEU A 36 -4.41 -3.24 -1.93
C LEU A 36 -5.80 -2.64 -2.24
N PRO A 37 -6.47 -1.99 -1.27
CA PRO A 37 -6.04 -1.83 0.12
C PRO A 37 -6.19 -3.12 0.94
N LEU A 38 -5.23 -3.35 1.84
CA LEU A 38 -5.26 -4.51 2.74
C LEU A 38 -6.51 -4.47 3.61
N SER A 39 -7.32 -5.52 3.51
CA SER A 39 -8.69 -5.54 4.05
C SER A 39 -8.83 -6.32 5.35
N THR A 40 -7.91 -7.25 5.64
CA THR A 40 -7.83 -7.95 6.93
C THR A 40 -6.51 -7.71 7.65
N LEU A 41 -6.50 -7.96 8.97
CA LEU A 41 -5.28 -7.86 9.75
C LEU A 41 -4.28 -8.98 9.40
N GLU A 42 -4.78 -10.14 9.01
CA GLU A 42 -3.97 -11.26 8.55
C GLU A 42 -3.20 -10.89 7.27
N ASP A 43 -3.88 -10.31 6.29
CA ASP A 43 -3.25 -9.80 5.07
C ASP A 43 -2.16 -8.78 5.38
N LEU A 44 -2.39 -7.89 6.36
CA LEU A 44 -1.39 -6.93 6.80
C LEU A 44 -0.14 -7.62 7.37
N VAL A 45 -0.31 -8.68 8.16
CA VAL A 45 0.82 -9.44 8.73
C VAL A 45 1.57 -10.20 7.64
N VAL A 46 0.86 -10.91 6.77
CA VAL A 46 1.43 -11.62 5.62
C VAL A 46 2.20 -10.66 4.71
N PHE A 47 1.59 -9.51 4.39
CA PHE A 47 2.20 -8.49 3.56
C PHE A 47 3.46 -7.90 4.20
N GLN A 48 3.44 -7.59 5.51
CA GLN A 48 4.64 -7.14 6.23
C GLN A 48 5.77 -8.17 6.19
N ASN A 49 5.46 -9.45 6.35
CA ASN A 49 6.45 -10.52 6.25
C ASN A 49 7.00 -10.64 4.83
N ALA A 50 6.15 -10.53 3.80
CA ALA A 50 6.62 -10.49 2.42
C ALA A 50 7.54 -9.30 2.15
N LEU A 51 7.25 -8.12 2.72
CA LEU A 51 8.11 -6.94 2.59
C LEU A 51 9.49 -7.11 3.25
N THR A 52 9.73 -8.07 4.15
CA THR A 52 11.08 -8.27 4.72
C THR A 52 11.97 -9.08 3.79
N VAL A 53 11.40 -10.00 3.00
CA VAL A 53 12.13 -10.95 2.15
C VAL A 53 12.10 -10.59 0.65
N ASP A 54 11.04 -9.93 0.18
CA ASP A 54 10.83 -9.64 -1.24
C ASP A 54 11.10 -8.16 -1.56
N GLU A 55 12.28 -7.89 -2.11
CA GLU A 55 12.66 -6.54 -2.57
C GLU A 55 11.75 -6.04 -3.70
N ARG A 56 11.30 -6.92 -4.59
CA ARG A 56 10.41 -6.50 -5.70
C ARG A 56 9.08 -6.01 -5.15
N LYS A 57 8.53 -6.69 -4.12
CA LYS A 57 7.29 -6.26 -3.46
C LYS A 57 7.48 -4.94 -2.73
N ARG A 58 8.63 -4.72 -2.07
CA ARG A 58 9.01 -3.41 -1.50
C ARG A 58 9.06 -2.32 -2.57
N GLU A 59 9.71 -2.57 -3.69
CA GLU A 59 9.81 -1.62 -4.80
C GLU A 59 8.47 -1.34 -5.49
N SER A 60 7.60 -2.34 -5.61
CA SER A 60 6.26 -2.14 -6.16
C SER A 60 5.44 -1.24 -5.25
N LEU A 61 5.34 -1.56 -3.95
CA LEU A 61 4.67 -0.72 -2.96
C LEU A 61 5.22 0.71 -2.98
N ALA A 62 6.53 0.82 -3.12
CA ALA A 62 7.20 2.10 -3.22
C ALA A 62 6.75 2.96 -4.40
N ARG A 63 6.73 2.38 -5.60
CA ARG A 63 6.27 3.07 -6.81
C ARG A 63 4.81 3.47 -6.69
N PHE A 64 4.00 2.61 -6.11
CA PHE A 64 2.59 2.89 -5.83
C PHE A 64 2.42 4.09 -4.89
N VAL A 65 3.08 4.09 -3.73
CA VAL A 65 3.01 5.20 -2.76
C VAL A 65 3.50 6.52 -3.34
N LYS A 66 4.57 6.49 -4.15
CA LYS A 66 5.08 7.67 -4.84
C LYS A 66 4.00 8.29 -5.75
N ASN A 67 3.26 7.47 -6.50
CA ASN A 67 2.28 7.95 -7.47
C ASN A 67 1.01 8.56 -6.86
N ILE A 68 0.74 8.34 -5.57
CA ILE A 68 -0.44 8.89 -4.88
C ILE A 68 -0.30 10.42 -4.68
N GLY A 69 0.88 10.86 -4.24
CA GLY A 69 1.19 12.28 -3.98
C GLY A 69 0.26 12.97 -2.98
N GLY A 70 0.29 14.30 -2.98
CA GLY A 70 -0.50 15.20 -2.13
C GLY A 70 0.09 16.61 -2.16
N ALA A 71 -0.73 17.64 -1.91
CA ALA A 71 -0.22 19.01 -1.91
C ALA A 71 0.55 19.34 -0.62
N THR A 72 0.23 18.64 0.47
CA THR A 72 0.89 18.78 1.78
C THR A 72 1.38 17.44 2.30
N GLU A 73 2.25 17.48 3.32
CA GLU A 73 2.72 16.29 4.04
C GLU A 73 1.54 15.47 4.60
N SER A 74 0.62 16.16 5.29
CA SER A 74 -0.56 15.53 5.89
C SER A 74 -1.43 14.83 4.85
N GLU A 75 -1.68 15.50 3.72
CA GLU A 75 -2.46 14.89 2.63
C GLU A 75 -1.75 13.70 2.00
N SER A 76 -0.45 13.81 1.75
CA SER A 76 0.35 12.73 1.16
C SER A 76 0.32 11.49 2.04
N VAL A 77 0.57 11.64 3.34
CA VAL A 77 0.52 10.55 4.32
C VAL A 77 -0.89 9.96 4.41
N LYS A 78 -1.91 10.81 4.51
CA LYS A 78 -3.30 10.37 4.63
C LYS A 78 -3.77 9.60 3.40
N ARG A 79 -3.45 10.08 2.18
CA ARG A 79 -3.82 9.40 0.93
C ARG A 79 -3.05 8.09 0.79
N ALA A 80 -1.76 8.07 1.06
CA ALA A 80 -0.97 6.84 1.05
C ALA A 80 -1.58 5.75 1.93
N TRP A 81 -1.93 6.08 3.18
CA TRP A 81 -2.51 5.07 4.08
C TRP A 81 -3.92 4.64 3.70
N LYS A 82 -4.71 5.46 3.01
CA LYS A 82 -6.04 5.07 2.50
C LYS A 82 -5.93 4.02 1.39
N GLU A 83 -4.94 4.16 0.52
CA GLU A 83 -4.73 3.24 -0.60
C GLU A 83 -4.02 1.95 -0.17
N VAL A 84 -3.13 2.02 0.83
CA VAL A 84 -2.39 0.84 1.29
C VAL A 84 -3.20 -0.02 2.27
N VAL A 85 -3.98 0.59 3.16
CA VAL A 85 -4.67 -0.13 4.24
C VAL A 85 -6.11 0.36 4.40
N SER A 86 -7.05 -0.59 4.38
CA SER A 86 -8.47 -0.30 4.55
C SER A 86 -8.75 0.39 5.89
N VAL A 87 -9.85 1.14 5.97
CA VAL A 87 -10.27 1.80 7.21
C VAL A 87 -10.47 0.79 8.37
N ASN A 88 -10.92 -0.42 8.06
CA ASN A 88 -11.14 -1.48 9.04
C ASN A 88 -9.82 -1.96 9.64
N VAL A 89 -8.82 -2.26 8.82
CA VAL A 89 -7.50 -2.67 9.31
C VAL A 89 -6.81 -1.51 10.04
N ARG A 90 -6.94 -0.27 9.55
CA ARG A 90 -6.42 0.91 10.27
C ARG A 90 -7.07 1.06 11.65
N ALA A 91 -8.36 0.75 11.78
CA ALA A 91 -9.03 0.75 13.08
C ALA A 91 -8.48 -0.31 14.04
N LEU A 92 -7.89 -1.42 13.55
CA LEU A 92 -7.29 -2.48 14.37
C LEU A 92 -5.83 -2.22 14.78
N CYS A 93 -5.19 -1.20 14.19
CA CYS A 93 -3.80 -0.87 14.46
C CYS A 93 -3.67 0.38 15.35
N ASN A 94 -2.55 0.50 16.06
CA ASN A 94 -2.08 1.78 16.59
C ASN A 94 -0.54 1.81 16.66
N TRP A 95 0.02 2.97 16.97
CA TRP A 95 1.47 3.15 16.93
C TRP A 95 2.22 2.21 17.85
N TYR A 96 1.76 2.08 19.10
CA TYR A 96 2.49 1.36 20.16
C TYR A 96 2.05 -0.10 20.34
N GLY A 97 0.98 -0.56 19.67
CA GLY A 97 0.33 -1.84 19.93
C GLY A 97 -0.39 -1.90 21.27
N VAL A 98 -0.84 -0.76 21.82
CA VAL A 98 -1.46 -0.74 23.16
C VAL A 98 -2.93 -1.17 23.06
N LYS A 99 -3.38 -1.98 24.03
CA LYS A 99 -4.78 -2.41 24.18
C LYS A 99 -5.72 -1.20 24.27
N ARG A 100 -6.87 -1.25 23.61
CA ARG A 100 -7.91 -0.23 23.71
C ARG A 100 -9.26 -0.89 23.97
N GLY A 101 -9.82 -0.64 25.15
CA GLY A 101 -10.96 -1.41 25.64
C GLY A 101 -10.57 -2.89 25.81
N THR A 102 -11.34 -3.80 25.23
CA THR A 102 -11.06 -5.24 25.26
C THR A 102 -10.10 -5.71 24.17
N MET A 103 -9.83 -4.89 23.15
CA MET A 103 -9.11 -5.31 21.95
C MET A 103 -7.62 -4.96 22.00
N GLN A 104 -6.77 -5.97 21.79
CA GLN A 104 -5.33 -5.81 21.57
C GLN A 104 -5.09 -5.27 20.15
N LYS A 105 -4.30 -4.20 20.02
CA LYS A 105 -4.07 -3.53 18.73
C LYS A 105 -2.77 -4.02 18.08
N HIS A 106 -2.76 -4.08 16.75
CA HIS A 106 -1.53 -4.35 16.00
C HIS A 106 -0.58 -3.14 16.06
N LYS A 107 0.71 -3.40 16.31
CA LYS A 107 1.74 -2.37 16.50
C LYS A 107 2.30 -1.91 15.15
N LEU A 108 2.33 -0.60 14.93
CA LEU A 108 2.89 0.01 13.71
C LEU A 108 4.34 0.48 13.87
N LYS A 109 4.77 0.87 15.08
CA LYS A 109 6.11 1.42 15.31
C LYS A 109 7.18 0.43 14.86
N LYS A 110 8.05 0.87 13.93
CA LYS A 110 9.12 0.08 13.28
C LYS A 110 8.63 -1.11 12.44
N SER A 111 7.36 -1.13 12.04
CA SER A 111 6.88 -2.18 11.14
C SER A 111 7.47 -2.04 9.71
N PRO A 112 7.69 -3.15 8.98
CA PRO A 112 8.21 -3.11 7.62
C PRO A 112 7.39 -2.23 6.68
N ILE A 113 6.05 -2.28 6.79
CA ILE A 113 5.14 -1.49 5.97
C ILE A 113 5.28 0.00 6.21
N VAL A 114 5.43 0.43 7.48
CA VAL A 114 5.63 1.85 7.81
C VAL A 114 6.96 2.36 7.24
N LEU A 115 8.03 1.58 7.41
CA LEU A 115 9.34 1.97 6.89
C LEU A 115 9.33 2.07 5.36
N ALA A 116 8.71 1.10 4.68
CA ALA A 116 8.59 1.10 3.22
C ALA A 116 7.74 2.28 2.71
N VAL A 117 6.62 2.59 3.35
CA VAL A 117 5.77 3.74 2.99
C VAL A 117 6.51 5.06 3.22
N TRP A 118 7.18 5.23 4.36
CA TRP A 118 7.87 6.48 4.70
C TRP A 118 9.09 6.76 3.82
N ASP A 119 9.91 5.74 3.52
CA ASP A 119 11.05 5.88 2.62
C ASP A 119 10.63 6.49 1.27
N LYS A 120 9.42 6.18 0.82
CA LYS A 120 8.94 6.52 -0.52
C LYS A 120 8.08 7.78 -0.52
N LEU A 121 7.35 8.03 0.57
CA LEU A 121 6.78 9.35 0.82
C LEU A 121 7.86 10.43 0.79
N ARG A 122 9.04 10.22 1.38
CA ARG A 122 10.15 11.19 1.32
C ARG A 122 10.69 11.47 -0.08
N ARG A 123 10.28 10.70 -1.11
CA ARG A 123 10.59 11.00 -2.51
C ARG A 123 9.55 11.91 -3.17
N ASN A 124 8.41 12.16 -2.52
CA ASN A 124 7.45 13.17 -2.94
C ASN A 124 7.91 14.55 -2.47
N THR A 125 7.70 15.57 -3.32
CA THR A 125 8.05 16.96 -3.03
C THR A 125 7.41 17.48 -1.74
N ALA A 126 6.18 17.06 -1.45
CA ALA A 126 5.47 17.45 -0.23
C ALA A 126 6.04 16.84 1.07
N CYS A 127 6.89 15.80 0.99
CA CYS A 127 7.43 15.10 2.14
C CYS A 127 8.97 14.96 2.13
N CYS A 128 9.66 15.61 1.19
CA CYS A 128 11.10 15.41 1.00
C CYS A 128 11.97 15.89 2.18
N HIS A 129 11.44 16.81 2.98
CA HIS A 129 12.07 17.34 4.18
C HIS A 129 11.38 16.87 5.48
N SER A 130 10.44 15.92 5.38
CA SER A 130 9.69 15.42 6.52
C SER A 130 10.57 14.61 7.46
N THR A 131 10.57 15.00 8.73
CA THR A 131 11.23 14.24 9.81
C THR A 131 10.41 13.00 10.16
N ASP A 132 11.06 12.00 10.77
CA ASP A 132 10.39 10.80 11.29
C ASP A 132 9.27 11.15 12.26
N SER A 133 9.47 12.16 13.11
CA SER A 133 8.46 12.65 14.05
C SER A 133 7.23 13.24 13.35
N ALA A 134 7.43 13.95 12.24
CA ALA A 134 6.34 14.52 11.44
C ALA A 134 5.52 13.42 10.76
N LEU A 135 6.20 12.50 10.07
CA LEU A 135 5.55 11.33 9.44
C LEU A 135 4.86 10.42 10.47
N GLN A 136 5.45 10.27 11.66
CA GLN A 136 4.82 9.58 12.80
C GLN A 136 3.52 10.25 13.20
N CYS A 137 3.54 11.57 13.39
CA CYS A 137 2.37 12.34 13.80
C CYS A 137 1.22 12.17 12.81
N GLU A 138 1.50 12.33 11.52
CA GLU A 138 0.50 12.17 10.45
C GLU A 138 0.02 10.73 10.30
N THR A 139 0.90 9.75 10.46
CA THR A 139 0.51 8.32 10.47
C THR A 139 -0.41 8.02 11.66
N ILE A 140 -0.08 8.51 12.86
CA ILE A 140 -0.93 8.34 14.05
C ILE A 140 -2.32 8.95 13.80
N LYS A 141 -2.39 10.16 13.24
CA LYS A 141 -3.66 10.82 12.90
C LYS A 141 -4.48 9.99 11.90
N ALA A 142 -3.84 9.46 10.85
CA ALA A 142 -4.50 8.66 9.81
C ALA A 142 -5.14 7.38 10.37
N PHE A 143 -4.52 6.73 11.37
CA PHE A 143 -5.04 5.52 11.99
C PHE A 143 -6.02 5.81 13.13
N SER A 144 -5.78 6.84 13.94
CA SER A 144 -6.60 7.15 15.11
C SER A 144 -8.03 7.57 14.73
N ARG A 145 -8.19 8.26 13.59
CA ARG A 145 -9.50 8.66 13.04
C ARG A 145 -10.27 7.49 12.42
N SER A 146 -9.59 6.39 12.07
CA SER A 146 -10.19 5.28 11.31
C SER A 146 -11.24 4.52 12.12
N ALA A 147 -11.04 4.31 13.42
CA ALA A 147 -12.03 3.62 14.26
C ALA A 147 -13.36 4.38 14.36
N GLU A 148 -13.29 5.71 14.37
CA GLU A 148 -14.47 6.56 14.35
C GLU A 148 -15.11 6.60 12.96
N GLU A 149 -14.30 6.64 11.90
CA GLU A 149 -14.76 6.54 10.52
C GLU A 149 -15.50 5.22 10.25
N THR A 150 -15.01 4.09 10.75
CA THR A 150 -15.70 2.79 10.67
C THR A 150 -17.08 2.84 11.34
N ARG A 151 -17.20 3.44 12.54
CA ARG A 151 -18.50 3.59 13.22
C ARG A 151 -19.48 4.43 12.42
N ARG A 152 -19.02 5.56 11.86
CA ARG A 152 -19.85 6.43 11.02
C ARG A 152 -20.30 5.73 9.75
N ASN A 153 -19.42 4.97 9.11
CA ASN A 153 -19.74 4.21 7.91
C ASN A 153 -20.80 3.13 8.19
N ALA A 154 -20.67 2.40 9.31
CA ALA A 154 -21.67 1.43 9.74
C ALA A 154 -23.03 2.08 10.03
N ALA A 155 -23.05 3.22 10.73
CA ALA A 155 -24.29 3.95 11.01
C ALA A 155 -24.97 4.45 9.73
N ARG A 156 -24.18 4.95 8.76
CA ARG A 156 -24.69 5.37 7.44
C ARG A 156 -25.26 4.19 6.65
N ALA A 157 -24.56 3.05 6.63
CA ALA A 157 -25.03 1.84 5.97
C ALA A 157 -26.37 1.36 6.57
N ALA A 158 -26.47 1.32 7.90
CA ALA A 158 -27.71 0.95 8.58
C ALA A 158 -28.86 1.92 8.29
N ALA A 159 -28.59 3.23 8.22
CA ALA A 159 -29.60 4.22 7.84
C ALA A 159 -30.07 4.05 6.39
N LEU A 160 -29.17 3.74 5.46
CA LEU A 160 -29.49 3.49 4.06
C LEU A 160 -30.37 2.24 3.90
N THR A 161 -30.05 1.15 4.60
CA THR A 161 -30.85 -0.08 4.60
C THR A 161 -32.26 0.17 5.13
N LYS A 162 -32.39 0.96 6.22
CA LYS A 162 -33.70 1.33 6.76
C LYS A 162 -34.55 2.12 5.77
N ARG A 163 -33.95 3.06 5.04
CA ARG A 163 -34.65 3.84 4.00
C ARG A 163 -35.13 2.95 2.86
N LYS A 164 -34.25 2.11 2.32
CA LYS A 164 -34.59 1.18 1.22
C LYS A 164 -35.71 0.21 1.61
N ASN A 165 -35.71 -0.27 2.85
CA ASN A 165 -36.76 -1.14 3.35
C ASN A 165 -38.10 -0.42 3.54
N ALA A 166 -38.10 0.88 3.86
CA ALA A 166 -39.32 1.68 3.97
C ALA A 166 -39.92 1.98 2.59
N GLU A 167 -39.08 2.34 1.61
CA GLU A 167 -39.49 2.55 0.21
C GLU A 167 -40.13 1.28 -0.39
N ASN A 168 -39.56 0.10 -0.13
CA ASN A 168 -40.12 -1.17 -0.59
C ASN A 168 -41.46 -1.57 0.06
N ILE A 169 -41.86 -0.94 1.18
CA ILE A 169 -43.14 -1.20 1.85
C ILE A 169 -44.24 -0.29 1.30
N GLU A 170 -43.89 0.87 0.75
CA GLU A 170 -44.85 1.83 0.19
C GLU A 170 -45.27 1.48 -1.26
N ASP A 171 -44.49 0.65 -1.95
CA ASP A 171 -44.73 0.22 -3.34
C ASP A 171 -45.52 -1.11 -3.45
N ASN A 172 -46.07 -1.64 -2.36
CA ASN A 172 -46.74 -2.96 -2.30
C ASN A 172 -48.12 -2.88 -1.64
#